data_AF-A0A8C5QHM6-F1
#
_entry.id   AF-A0A8C5QHM6-F1
#
_cell.length_a   1.000
_cell.length_b   1.000
_cell.length_c   1.000
_cell.angle_alpha   90.00
_cell.angle_beta   90.00
_cell.angle_gamma   90.00
#
_symmetry.space_group_name_H-M   'P 1'
#
loop_
_entity.id
_entity.type
_entity.pdbx_description
1 polymer ?
#
loop_
_entity_poly.entity_id
_entity_poly.type
_entity_poly.pdbx_seq_one_letter_code
_entity_poly.pdbx_strand_id
1 'polypeptide(L)'
;QDSGLKKKAVIQDNAKTPSRLGPDAMEIIRTSVTPFDMDLHPQPRKCFSAEEASKVIKSVLDKQLQDMIYDATNSHRLALELAELVKMAVRQLGYERYKLVCFVVLGPVSQGTLCCSSRSVWSPNSDTYAEYLYQNRSLFALCVVYAGYYE
;
A
#
# COMPACT_ATOMS: atom_id res chain seq x y z
N GLN A 1 21.33 25.62 73.11
CA GLN A 1 21.58 26.87 72.38
C GLN A 1 22.41 26.50 71.16
N ASP A 2 22.09 26.83 69.92
CA ASP A 2 20.98 27.52 69.29
C ASP A 2 21.18 27.32 67.76
N SER A 3 20.16 27.66 66.97
CA SER A 3 20.15 27.83 65.51
C SER A 3 20.08 26.52 64.70
N GLY A 4 19.11 26.26 63.83
CA GLY A 4 18.19 27.15 63.13
C GLY A 4 18.64 27.34 61.69
N LEU A 5 18.11 26.53 60.75
CA LEU A 5 18.24 26.82 59.31
C LEU A 5 16.98 26.45 58.51
N LYS A 6 16.10 27.44 58.46
CA LYS A 6 15.29 27.93 57.32
C LYS A 6 15.47 27.25 55.93
N LYS A 7 14.38 26.75 55.32
CA LYS A 7 13.62 27.34 54.17
C LYS A 7 12.87 26.29 53.32
N LYS A 8 11.61 26.63 53.00
CA LYS A 8 10.76 26.35 51.79
C LYS A 8 11.00 25.03 51.02
N ALA A 9 10.01 24.23 50.68
CA ALA A 9 8.71 24.57 50.08
C ALA A 9 7.74 23.35 50.07
N VAL A 10 6.51 23.63 49.63
CA VAL A 10 5.52 22.71 49.03
C VAL A 10 4.67 21.87 49.98
N ILE A 11 3.45 22.36 50.28
CA ILE A 11 2.25 21.61 50.69
C ILE A 11 1.06 22.54 50.34
N GLN A 12 -0.09 22.16 49.80
CA GLN A 12 -0.63 20.95 49.18
C GLN A 12 -2.08 21.30 48.79
N ASP A 13 -2.61 20.52 47.87
CA ASP A 13 -3.98 20.47 47.40
C ASP A 13 -5.05 20.74 48.47
N ASN A 14 -6.13 21.41 48.06
CA ASN A 14 -7.42 21.19 48.69
C ASN A 14 -8.53 21.19 47.63
N ALA A 15 -8.70 20.06 46.95
CA ALA A 15 -9.93 19.74 46.24
C ALA A 15 -10.60 18.55 46.96
N LYS A 16 -11.50 18.94 47.87
CA LYS A 16 -12.60 18.19 48.47
C LYS A 16 -13.00 16.92 47.70
N THR A 17 -12.85 15.77 48.34
CA THR A 17 -13.28 14.45 47.86
C THR A 17 -14.81 14.38 47.75
N PRO A 18 -15.40 13.99 46.60
CA PRO A 18 -16.74 13.44 46.58
C PRO A 18 -16.67 11.92 46.70
N SER A 19 -17.38 11.42 47.70
CA SER A 19 -17.62 10.03 48.00
C SER A 19 -18.28 9.28 46.83
N ARG A 20 -17.66 8.15 46.47
CA ARG A 20 -18.30 6.86 46.13
C ARG A 20 -19.28 6.87 44.93
N LEU A 21 -18.72 6.80 43.73
CA LEU A 21 -19.44 6.40 42.51
C LEU A 21 -19.59 4.86 42.48
N GLY A 22 -20.80 4.37 42.24
CA GLY A 22 -21.12 2.95 42.09
C GLY A 22 -20.55 2.32 40.81
N PRO A 23 -20.67 0.99 40.65
CA PRO A 23 -20.05 0.24 39.54
C PRO A 23 -20.54 0.66 38.14
N ASP A 24 -21.68 1.34 38.04
CA ASP A 24 -22.26 1.79 36.76
C ASP A 24 -21.52 2.99 36.14
N ALA A 25 -20.61 3.64 36.88
CA ALA A 25 -19.82 4.76 36.35
C ALA A 25 -18.60 4.32 35.52
N MET A 26 -18.21 3.04 35.58
CA MET A 26 -17.14 2.52 34.70
C MET A 26 -17.62 2.23 33.28
N GLU A 27 -18.93 2.17 33.04
CA GLU A 27 -19.47 1.90 31.70
C GLU A 27 -19.60 3.18 30.85
N ILE A 28 -19.71 4.35 31.49
CA ILE A 28 -19.82 5.64 30.79
C ILE A 28 -18.46 6.14 30.27
N ILE A 29 -17.35 5.73 30.90
CA ILE A 29 -15.99 6.16 30.50
C ILE A 29 -15.45 5.35 29.30
N ARG A 30 -16.11 4.25 28.90
CA ARG A 30 -15.70 3.48 27.71
C ARG A 30 -16.13 4.09 26.38
N THR A 31 -17.01 5.10 26.37
CA THR A 31 -17.81 5.39 25.16
C THR A 31 -17.57 6.77 24.54
N SER A 32 -16.57 7.55 24.98
CA SER A 32 -16.31 8.84 24.33
C SER A 32 -14.89 9.37 24.50
N VAL A 33 -13.92 8.61 24.04
CA VAL A 33 -12.68 9.20 23.52
C VAL A 33 -12.49 8.60 22.13
N THR A 34 -13.14 9.19 21.13
CA THR A 34 -12.62 9.06 19.76
C THR A 34 -11.22 9.67 19.81
N PRO A 35 -10.15 8.95 19.46
CA PRO A 35 -8.89 9.59 19.19
C PRO A 35 -9.18 10.75 18.24
N PHE A 36 -8.70 11.94 18.59
CA PHE A 36 -8.60 13.04 17.65
C PHE A 36 -7.69 12.51 16.53
N ASP A 37 -8.30 11.96 15.48
CA ASP A 37 -7.62 11.40 14.32
C ASP A 37 -6.84 12.54 13.67
N MET A 38 -5.57 12.67 14.06
CA MET A 38 -4.61 13.55 13.40
C MET A 38 -4.06 12.87 12.15
N ASP A 39 -4.92 12.18 11.39
CA ASP A 39 -4.62 11.75 10.03
C ASP A 39 -5.04 12.90 9.11
N LEU A 40 -4.14 13.87 8.93
CA LEU A 40 -4.33 15.03 8.04
C LEU A 40 -4.45 14.64 6.56
N HIS A 41 -4.45 13.34 6.24
CA HIS A 41 -4.44 12.81 4.87
C HIS A 41 -5.72 12.01 4.61
N PRO A 42 -6.59 12.45 3.69
CA PRO A 42 -7.73 11.68 3.20
C PRO A 42 -7.38 10.22 2.87
N GLN A 43 -7.86 9.29 3.70
CA GLN A 43 -7.66 7.86 3.45
C GLN A 43 -8.43 7.38 2.19
N PRO A 44 -7.89 6.40 1.44
CA PRO A 44 -8.61 5.78 0.33
C PRO A 44 -9.88 5.09 0.85
N ARG A 45 -11.01 5.27 0.15
CA ARG A 45 -12.26 4.55 0.46
C ARG A 45 -12.11 3.04 0.24
N LYS A 46 -11.28 2.68 -0.74
CA LYS A 46 -10.90 1.31 -1.08
C LYS A 46 -9.39 1.31 -1.35
N CYS A 47 -8.62 0.64 -0.49
CA CYS A 47 -7.18 0.47 -0.70
C CYS A 47 -6.93 -0.45 -1.90
N PHE A 48 -5.92 -0.15 -2.69
CA PHE A 48 -5.50 -1.00 -3.80
C PHE A 48 -5.06 -2.39 -3.31
N SER A 49 -5.70 -3.46 -3.79
CA SER A 49 -5.28 -4.83 -3.51
C SER A 49 -4.24 -5.30 -4.53
N ALA A 50 -3.00 -5.46 -4.07
CA ALA A 50 -1.92 -6.03 -4.86
C ALA A 50 -2.25 -7.47 -5.32
N GLU A 51 -2.98 -8.23 -4.51
CA GLU A 51 -3.37 -9.60 -4.84
C GLU A 51 -4.39 -9.64 -5.99
N GLU A 52 -5.44 -8.81 -5.94
CA GLU A 52 -6.42 -8.72 -7.02
C GLU A 52 -5.77 -8.25 -8.33
N ALA A 53 -4.92 -7.23 -8.24
CA ALA A 53 -4.18 -6.73 -9.39
C ALA A 53 -3.24 -7.80 -9.97
N SER A 54 -2.51 -8.56 -9.13
CA SER A 54 -1.64 -9.65 -9.60
C SER A 54 -2.42 -10.74 -10.33
N LYS A 55 -3.62 -11.11 -9.85
CA LYS A 55 -4.52 -12.05 -10.55
C LYS A 55 -4.95 -11.53 -11.92
N VAL A 56 -5.25 -10.23 -12.03
CA VAL A 56 -5.58 -9.59 -13.32
C VAL A 56 -4.37 -9.59 -14.25
N ILE A 57 -3.18 -9.20 -13.75
CA ILE A 57 -1.94 -9.23 -14.54
C ILE A 57 -1.70 -10.65 -15.08
N LYS A 58 -1.79 -11.67 -14.21
CA LYS A 58 -1.68 -13.08 -14.59
C LYS A 58 -2.65 -13.46 -15.69
N SER A 59 -3.94 -13.17 -15.51
CA SER A 59 -4.96 -13.52 -16.50
C SER A 59 -4.72 -12.87 -17.86
N VAL A 60 -4.25 -11.61 -17.89
CA VAL A 60 -3.95 -10.92 -19.14
C VAL A 60 -2.72 -11.53 -19.80
N LEU A 61 -1.61 -11.69 -19.07
CA LEU A 61 -0.37 -12.22 -19.65
C LEU A 61 -0.53 -13.66 -20.13
N ASP A 62 -1.13 -14.55 -19.32
CA ASP A 62 -1.35 -15.95 -19.70
C ASP A 62 -2.17 -16.03 -21.00
N LYS A 63 -3.26 -15.25 -21.09
CA LYS A 63 -4.13 -15.24 -22.28
C LYS A 63 -3.43 -14.71 -23.53
N GLN A 64 -2.66 -13.63 -23.40
CA GLN A 64 -2.02 -12.99 -24.55
C GLN A 64 -0.79 -13.76 -25.04
N LEU A 65 -0.06 -14.42 -24.12
CA LEU A 65 1.27 -14.95 -24.41
C LEU A 65 1.36 -16.49 -24.47
N GLN A 66 0.30 -17.24 -24.16
CA GLN A 66 0.32 -18.71 -24.18
C GLN A 66 0.83 -19.31 -25.49
N ASP A 67 0.36 -18.78 -26.63
CA ASP A 67 0.63 -19.33 -27.97
C ASP A 67 1.62 -18.47 -28.77
N MET A 68 2.25 -17.48 -28.13
CA MET A 68 3.18 -16.57 -28.80
C MET A 68 4.62 -17.09 -28.81
N ILE A 69 5.29 -16.87 -29.94
CA ILE A 69 6.72 -17.10 -30.10
C ILE A 69 7.45 -15.76 -29.99
N TYR A 70 8.59 -15.73 -29.31
CA TYR A 70 9.41 -14.52 -29.21
C TYR A 70 9.79 -13.98 -30.59
N ASP A 71 9.51 -12.70 -30.81
CA ASP A 71 9.92 -11.95 -31.99
C ASP A 71 10.59 -10.64 -31.55
N ALA A 72 11.89 -10.53 -31.81
CA ALA A 72 12.67 -9.37 -31.44
C ALA A 72 12.18 -8.08 -32.11
N THR A 73 11.68 -8.16 -33.36
CA THR A 73 11.24 -7.00 -34.14
C THR A 73 9.94 -6.42 -33.62
N ASN A 74 9.02 -7.27 -33.16
CA ASN A 74 7.71 -6.84 -32.65
C ASN A 74 7.63 -6.75 -31.12
N SER A 75 8.67 -7.16 -30.41
CA SER A 75 8.71 -7.23 -28.93
C SER A 75 8.35 -5.89 -28.26
N HIS A 76 8.87 -4.77 -28.78
CA HIS A 76 8.59 -3.45 -28.21
C HIS A 76 7.10 -3.08 -28.29
N ARG A 77 6.47 -3.28 -29.45
CA ARG A 77 5.05 -3.00 -29.65
C ARG A 77 4.19 -3.88 -28.75
N LEU A 78 4.51 -5.18 -28.70
CA LEU A 78 3.80 -6.13 -27.84
C LEU A 78 3.90 -5.73 -26.36
N ALA A 79 5.07 -5.31 -25.88
CA ALA A 79 5.23 -4.86 -24.49
C ALA A 79 4.35 -3.63 -24.18
N LEU A 80 4.25 -2.67 -25.10
CA LEU A 80 3.36 -1.51 -24.95
C LEU A 80 1.88 -1.90 -24.94
N GLU A 81 1.47 -2.79 -25.84
CA GLU A 81 0.10 -3.32 -25.90
C GLU A 81 -0.27 -4.05 -24.60
N LEU A 82 0.61 -4.91 -24.09
CA LEU A 82 0.42 -5.59 -22.81
C LEU A 82 0.30 -4.60 -21.65
N ALA A 83 1.18 -3.59 -21.60
CA ALA A 83 1.16 -2.59 -20.55
C ALA A 83 -0.17 -1.82 -20.52
N GLU A 84 -0.73 -1.49 -21.69
CA GLU A 84 -2.02 -0.81 -21.77
C GLU A 84 -3.19 -1.75 -21.44
N LEU A 85 -3.19 -2.98 -21.95
CA LEU A 85 -4.21 -3.98 -21.62
C LEU A 85 -4.28 -4.25 -20.12
N VAL A 86 -3.13 -4.47 -19.48
CA VAL A 86 -3.03 -4.66 -18.03
C VAL A 86 -3.53 -3.43 -17.29
N LYS A 87 -3.08 -2.22 -17.66
CA LYS A 87 -3.50 -0.98 -17.01
C LYS A 87 -5.01 -0.78 -17.12
N MET A 88 -5.60 -1.03 -18.28
CA MET A 88 -7.05 -0.97 -18.49
C MET A 88 -7.80 -2.00 -17.64
N ALA A 89 -7.32 -3.25 -17.60
CA ALA A 89 -7.95 -4.31 -16.80
C ALA A 89 -7.87 -4.03 -15.30
N VAL A 90 -6.74 -3.52 -14.80
CA VAL A 90 -6.58 -3.13 -13.39
C VAL A 90 -7.48 -1.93 -13.05
N ARG A 91 -7.65 -0.95 -13.95
CA ARG A 91 -8.60 0.16 -13.76
C ARG A 91 -10.04 -0.33 -13.56
N GLN A 92 -10.43 -1.44 -14.17
CA GLN A 92 -11.77 -2.01 -14.03
C GLN A 92 -12.05 -2.60 -12.63
N LEU A 93 -11.03 -2.77 -11.78
CA LEU A 93 -11.21 -3.19 -10.37
C LEU A 93 -11.84 -2.09 -9.49
N GLY A 94 -12.04 -0.89 -10.03
CA GLY A 94 -12.78 0.19 -9.37
C GLY A 94 -12.01 0.90 -8.26
N TYR A 95 -10.68 0.92 -8.33
CA TYR A 95 -9.85 1.71 -7.43
C TYR A 95 -9.87 3.18 -7.83
N GLU A 96 -10.62 3.99 -7.10
CA GLU A 96 -10.67 5.44 -7.27
C GLU A 96 -9.42 6.10 -6.66
N ARG A 97 -9.00 7.24 -7.21
CA ARG A 97 -7.88 8.05 -6.66
C ARG A 97 -6.51 7.36 -6.68
N TYR A 98 -6.29 6.44 -7.62
CA TYR A 98 -4.99 5.81 -7.85
C TYR A 98 -4.42 6.13 -9.24
N LYS A 99 -3.21 6.69 -9.27
CA LYS A 99 -2.40 6.80 -10.49
C LYS A 99 -1.70 5.47 -10.70
N LEU A 100 -1.97 4.85 -11.84
CA LEU A 100 -1.40 3.56 -12.21
C LEU A 100 -0.26 3.74 -13.21
N VAL A 101 0.90 3.18 -12.88
CA VAL A 101 2.04 3.06 -13.79
C VAL A 101 2.28 1.58 -14.06
N CYS A 102 2.24 1.19 -15.34
CA CYS A 102 2.50 -0.19 -15.75
C CYS A 102 3.87 -0.26 -16.42
N PHE A 103 4.71 -1.16 -15.93
CA PHE A 103 6.04 -1.45 -16.44
C PHE A 103 6.08 -2.90 -16.92
N VAL A 104 6.54 -3.12 -18.15
CA VAL A 104 6.61 -4.46 -18.76
C VAL A 104 8.01 -4.67 -19.32
N VAL A 105 8.61 -5.79 -18.95
CA VAL A 105 9.83 -6.32 -19.57
C VAL A 105 9.47 -7.57 -20.33
N LEU A 106 9.75 -7.60 -21.63
CA LEU A 106 9.53 -8.75 -22.50
C LEU A 106 10.88 -9.17 -23.10
N GLY A 107 11.17 -10.46 -23.10
CA GLY A 107 12.43 -10.97 -23.65
C GLY A 107 12.37 -12.45 -24.01
N PRO A 108 13.40 -12.96 -24.71
CA PRO A 108 13.49 -14.38 -25.03
C PRO A 108 13.83 -15.19 -23.78
N VAL A 109 13.32 -16.42 -23.70
CA VAL A 109 13.84 -17.39 -22.72
C VAL A 109 15.27 -17.73 -23.13
N SER A 110 16.21 -17.46 -22.24
CA SER A 110 17.62 -17.78 -22.42
C SER A 110 18.15 -18.46 -21.16
N GLN A 111 19.39 -18.97 -21.22
CA GLN A 111 20.03 -19.59 -20.06
C GLN A 111 20.55 -18.56 -19.03
N GLY A 112 20.48 -17.26 -19.34
CA GLY A 112 20.92 -16.19 -18.43
C GLY A 112 19.87 -15.79 -17.40
N THR A 113 20.33 -15.16 -16.32
CA THR A 113 19.45 -14.61 -15.28
C THR A 113 19.18 -13.13 -15.54
N LEU A 114 17.90 -12.73 -15.48
CA LEU A 114 17.49 -11.34 -15.41
C LEU A 114 17.17 -10.98 -13.94
N CYS A 115 17.69 -9.86 -13.47
CA CYS A 115 17.31 -9.28 -12.19
C CYS A 115 16.68 -7.90 -12.42
N CYS A 116 15.48 -7.68 -11.87
CA CYS A 116 14.80 -6.40 -11.86
C CYS A 116 14.66 -5.93 -10.42
N SER A 117 15.01 -4.67 -10.15
CA SER A 117 14.82 -4.06 -8.85
C SER A 117 14.32 -2.63 -9.02
N SER A 118 13.37 -2.25 -8.18
CA SER A 118 12.79 -0.91 -8.14
C SER A 118 13.02 -0.30 -6.76
N ARG A 119 13.33 0.99 -6.72
CA ARG A 119 13.35 1.80 -5.49
C ARG A 119 12.46 3.01 -5.69
N SER A 120 11.65 3.33 -4.70
CA SER A 120 10.86 4.56 -4.75
C SER A 120 10.44 5.00 -3.35
N VAL A 121 9.95 6.24 -3.23
CA VAL A 121 9.52 6.87 -1.98
C VAL A 121 8.00 7.09 -2.02
N TRP A 122 7.23 6.31 -1.26
CA TRP A 122 5.76 6.24 -1.35
C TRP A 122 5.16 6.16 0.07
N SER A 123 3.86 6.44 0.18
CA SER A 123 3.10 6.30 1.42
C SER A 123 2.85 4.82 1.73
N PRO A 124 3.33 4.29 2.88
CA PRO A 124 3.21 2.86 3.21
C PRO A 124 1.77 2.41 3.46
N ASN A 125 0.85 3.35 3.66
CA ASN A 125 -0.54 3.07 4.00
C ASN A 125 -1.45 3.02 2.76
N SER A 126 -1.06 3.71 1.68
CA SER A 126 -1.92 3.89 0.51
C SER A 126 -1.32 3.34 -0.77
N ASP A 127 -0.01 3.46 -0.94
CA ASP A 127 0.68 3.15 -2.18
C ASP A 127 1.19 1.72 -2.16
N THR A 128 1.11 1.04 -3.29
CA THR A 128 1.56 -0.35 -3.39
C THR A 128 1.86 -0.72 -4.83
N TYR A 129 2.35 -1.94 -5.04
CA TYR A 129 2.60 -2.50 -6.35
C TYR A 129 2.13 -3.94 -6.44
N ALA A 130 1.85 -4.39 -7.65
CA ALA A 130 1.56 -5.78 -7.97
C ALA A 130 2.44 -6.21 -9.13
N GLU A 131 2.91 -7.46 -9.09
CA GLU A 131 3.72 -8.01 -10.16
C GLU A 131 3.29 -9.43 -10.51
N TYR A 132 3.68 -9.85 -11.71
CA TYR A 132 3.61 -11.23 -12.15
C TYR A 132 4.66 -11.48 -13.23
N LEU A 133 5.32 -12.63 -13.13
CA LEU A 133 6.28 -13.12 -14.11
C LEU A 133 5.63 -14.27 -14.90
N TYR A 134 5.44 -14.04 -16.19
CA TYR A 134 5.00 -15.05 -17.14
C TYR A 134 6.19 -15.65 -17.88
N GLN A 135 6.13 -16.94 -18.21
CA GLN A 135 7.11 -17.60 -19.06
C GLN A 135 6.47 -18.72 -19.87
N ASN A 136 6.78 -18.79 -21.17
CA ASN A 136 6.50 -19.94 -22.02
C ASN A 136 7.80 -20.56 -22.55
N ARG A 137 7.74 -21.35 -23.63
CA ARG A 137 8.93 -22.02 -24.20
C ARG A 137 9.91 -21.08 -24.90
N SER A 138 9.47 -19.91 -25.34
CA SER A 138 10.24 -19.00 -26.19
C SER A 138 10.49 -17.61 -25.58
N LEU A 139 9.57 -17.12 -24.75
CA LEU A 139 9.62 -15.78 -24.15
C LEU A 139 9.25 -15.79 -22.67
N PHE A 140 9.67 -14.73 -21.98
CA PHE A 140 9.18 -14.36 -20.66
C PHE A 140 8.64 -12.92 -20.69
N ALA A 141 7.74 -12.62 -19.78
CA ALA A 141 7.26 -11.26 -19.55
C ALA A 141 7.13 -10.98 -18.04
N LEU A 142 7.88 -10.00 -17.53
CA LEU A 142 7.65 -9.43 -16.21
C LEU A 142 6.74 -8.22 -16.36
N CYS A 143 5.62 -8.20 -15.65
CA CYS A 143 4.76 -7.02 -15.57
C CYS A 143 4.65 -6.56 -14.12
N VAL A 144 4.86 -5.26 -13.91
CA VAL A 144 4.75 -4.60 -12.61
C VAL A 144 3.80 -3.41 -12.74
N VAL A 145 2.80 -3.34 -11.89
CA VAL A 145 1.87 -2.22 -11.79
C VAL A 145 2.10 -1.52 -10.46
N TYR A 146 2.51 -0.26 -10.51
CA TYR A 146 2.60 0.62 -9.35
C TYR A 146 1.30 1.41 -9.22
N ALA A 147 0.76 1.47 -8.01
CA ALA A 147 -0.42 2.22 -7.64
C ALA A 147 -0.03 3.28 -6.61
N GLY A 148 0.03 4.54 -7.06
CA GLY A 148 0.25 5.69 -6.19
C GLY A 148 -1.09 6.41 -5.94
N TYR A 149 -1.46 6.57 -4.69
CA TYR A 149 -2.65 7.29 -4.30
C TYR A 149 -2.48 8.80 -4.56
N TYR A 150 -3.50 9.44 -5.09
CA TYR A 150 -3.52 10.88 -5.31
C TYR A 150 -4.85 11.46 -4.87
N GLU A 151 -4.77 12.52 -4.07
CA GLU A 151 -5.93 13.33 -3.70
C GLU A 151 -6.27 14.37 -4.77
#